data_AF-A0A6N3EBN3-F1
#
_entry.id   AF-A0A6N3EBN3-F1
#
_cell.length_a   1.000
_cell.length_b   1.000
_cell.length_c   1.000
_cell.angle_alpha   90.00
_cell.angle_beta   90.00
_cell.angle_gamma   90.00
#
_symmetry.space_group_name_H-M   'P 1'
#
loop_
_entity.id
_entity.type
_entity.pdbx_description
1 polymer ?
#
loop_
_entity_poly.entity_id
_entity_poly.type
_entity_poly.pdbx_seq_one_letter_code
_entity_poly.pdbx_strand_id
1 'polypeptide(L)'
;MKEFPIVYRKILGKHIVFSGGGYFRLVPYRLLRKWTRECPEYLLAYIHPRDLDAEQPMIEDLNYIRRFKSYYGLRGAEEKLKRWLMDFDFMDLRTADGLIDWKAAPIVEITPSLCSATNLRSQS
;
A
#
# COMPACT_ATOMS: atom_id res chain seq x y z
N MET A 1 -16.30 4.87 13.55
CA MET A 1 -14.90 4.43 13.34
C MET A 1 -14.24 5.45 12.42
N LYS A 2 -12.95 5.75 12.60
CA LYS A 2 -12.19 6.61 11.69
C LYS A 2 -11.44 5.73 10.70
N GLU A 3 -11.48 6.06 9.41
CA GLU A 3 -10.82 5.28 8.37
C GLU A 3 -9.91 6.16 7.51
N PHE A 4 -8.78 5.58 7.11
CA PHE A 4 -7.82 6.17 6.18
C PHE A 4 -7.85 5.32 4.90
N PRO A 5 -8.51 5.77 3.83
CA PRO A 5 -8.65 4.96 2.63
C PRO A 5 -7.29 4.74 1.96
N ILE A 6 -7.09 3.57 1.37
CA ILE A 6 -5.89 3.28 0.60
C ILE A 6 -6.02 3.89 -0.79
N VAL A 7 -5.00 4.63 -1.22
CA VAL A 7 -4.93 5.19 -2.56
C VAL A 7 -4.59 4.09 -3.58
N TYR A 8 -5.32 4.06 -4.68
CA TYR A 8 -5.08 3.14 -5.79
C TYR A 8 -5.10 3.88 -7.13
N ARG A 9 -4.56 3.21 -8.15
CA ARG A 9 -4.65 3.66 -9.55
C ARG A 9 -5.40 2.66 -10.38
N LYS A 10 -6.19 3.15 -11.34
CA LYS A 10 -6.83 2.31 -12.34
C LYS A 10 -5.89 2.11 -13.52
N ILE A 11 -5.32 0.92 -13.66
CA ILE A 11 -4.41 0.54 -14.75
C ILE A 11 -5.02 -0.67 -15.44
N LEU A 12 -5.25 -0.57 -16.75
CA LEU A 12 -5.89 -1.63 -17.56
C LEU A 12 -7.20 -2.16 -16.91
N GLY A 13 -8.01 -1.24 -16.39
CA GLY A 13 -9.28 -1.57 -15.72
C GLY A 13 -9.15 -2.14 -14.30
N LYS A 14 -7.93 -2.37 -13.79
CA LYS A 14 -7.69 -2.92 -12.45
C LYS A 14 -7.24 -1.84 -11.47
N HIS A 15 -7.70 -1.94 -10.22
CA HIS A 15 -7.21 -1.09 -9.13
C HIS A 15 -5.89 -1.65 -8.60
N ILE A 16 -4.82 -0.86 -8.73
CA ILE A 16 -3.47 -1.19 -8.31
C ILE A 16 -3.07 -0.25 -7.19
N VAL A 17 -2.83 -0.80 -6.00
CA VAL A 17 -2.16 -0.10 -4.91
C VAL A 17 -0.67 -0.06 -5.19
N PHE A 18 0.03 0.99 -4.76
CA PHE A 18 1.46 1.16 -5.07
C PHE A 18 2.31 1.65 -3.90
N SER A 19 1.66 2.12 -2.83
CA SER A 19 2.26 2.71 -1.64
C SER A 19 2.51 1.69 -0.52
N GLY A 20 2.45 0.39 -0.82
CA GLY A 20 2.59 -0.65 0.20
C GLY A 20 2.91 -2.04 -0.33
N GLY A 21 3.40 -2.91 0.56
CA GLY A 21 3.56 -4.34 0.33
C GLY A 21 4.43 -4.72 -0.86
N GLY A 22 4.09 -5.85 -1.49
CA GLY A 22 4.76 -6.30 -2.71
C GLY A 22 4.68 -5.26 -3.85
N TYR A 23 3.56 -4.56 -4.01
CA TYR A 23 3.44 -3.56 -5.07
C TYR A 23 4.47 -2.45 -4.95
N PHE A 24 4.74 -1.98 -3.73
CA PHE A 24 5.84 -1.06 -3.48
C PHE A 24 7.17 -1.65 -3.93
N ARG A 25 7.46 -2.93 -3.65
CA ARG A 25 8.70 -3.58 -4.15
C ARG A 25 8.75 -3.73 -5.66
N LEU A 26 7.61 -3.93 -6.31
CA LEU A 26 7.52 -4.23 -7.74
C LEU A 26 7.67 -2.97 -8.60
N VAL A 27 7.06 -1.87 -8.16
CA VAL A 27 6.97 -0.63 -8.94
C VAL A 27 8.35 0.04 -9.01
N PRO A 28 8.87 0.40 -10.19
CA PRO A 28 10.13 1.14 -10.28
C PRO A 28 10.05 2.51 -9.60
N TYR A 29 11.14 2.98 -8.99
CA TYR A 29 11.13 4.25 -8.23
C TYR A 29 10.65 5.45 -9.06
N ARG A 30 11.04 5.55 -10.33
CA ARG A 30 10.58 6.63 -11.23
C ARG A 30 9.05 6.70 -11.33
N LEU A 31 8.41 5.53 -11.39
CA LEU A 31 6.97 5.42 -11.50
C LEU A 31 6.29 5.69 -10.16
N LEU A 32 6.83 5.14 -9.06
CA LEU A 32 6.37 5.48 -7.70
C LEU A 32 6.39 7.00 -7.49
N ARG A 33 7.54 7.64 -7.77
CA ARG A 33 7.72 9.09 -7.61
C ARG A 33 6.74 9.90 -8.46
N LYS A 34 6.47 9.48 -9.70
CA LYS A 34 5.45 10.08 -10.56
C LYS A 34 4.06 9.95 -9.93
N TRP A 35 3.69 8.74 -9.51
CA TRP A 35 2.38 8.46 -8.94
C TRP A 35 2.12 9.16 -7.61
N THR A 36 3.15 9.32 -6.77
CA THR A 36 3.07 10.13 -5.55
C THR A 36 2.83 11.60 -5.86
N ARG A 37 3.52 12.20 -6.84
CA ARG A 37 3.28 13.61 -7.24
C ARG A 37 1.86 13.88 -7.72
N GLU A 38 1.27 12.90 -8.36
CA GLU A 38 -0.11 12.97 -8.86
C GLU A 38 -1.16 12.74 -7.76
N CYS A 39 -0.74 12.55 -6.50
CA CYS A 39 -1.58 12.48 -5.31
C CYS A 39 -1.20 13.59 -4.31
N PRO A 40 -1.37 14.88 -4.66
CA PRO A 40 -0.83 15.99 -3.87
C PRO A 40 -1.52 16.21 -2.52
N GLU A 41 -2.79 15.81 -2.40
CA GLU A 41 -3.59 16.06 -1.19
C GLU A 41 -3.47 14.96 -0.15
N TYR A 42 -3.38 13.70 -0.58
CA TYR A 42 -3.42 12.55 0.31
C TYR A 42 -2.80 11.31 -0.32
N LEU A 43 -1.94 10.64 0.45
CA LEU A 43 -1.43 9.32 0.16
C LEU A 43 -1.16 8.57 1.47
N LEU A 44 -1.68 7.34 1.57
CA LEU A 44 -1.37 6.44 2.67
C LEU A 44 -0.33 5.41 2.22
N ALA A 45 0.81 5.40 2.90
CA ALA A 45 1.83 4.36 2.75
C ALA A 45 1.71 3.33 3.88
N TYR A 46 1.69 2.05 3.53
CA TYR A 46 1.61 0.97 4.50
C TYR A 46 2.61 -0.14 4.14
N ILE A 47 3.70 -0.19 4.90
CA ILE A 47 4.84 -1.05 4.65
C ILE A 47 5.03 -1.94 5.87
N HIS A 48 5.07 -3.26 5.68
CA HIS A 48 5.44 -4.17 6.77
C HIS A 48 6.97 -4.16 6.95
N PRO A 49 7.48 -4.37 8.18
CA PRO A 49 8.92 -4.56 8.40
C PRO A 49 9.50 -5.69 7.52
N ARG A 50 8.73 -6.77 7.34
CA ARG A 50 9.06 -7.88 6.42
C ARG A 50 9.24 -7.44 4.97
N ASP A 51 8.60 -6.36 4.53
CA ASP A 51 8.75 -5.86 3.18
C ASP A 51 10.11 -5.19 2.94
N LEU A 52 10.85 -4.88 4.01
CA LEU A 52 12.15 -4.21 4.01
C LEU A 52 13.30 -5.13 4.43
N ASP A 53 12.99 -6.33 4.90
CA ASP A 53 13.97 -7.30 5.40
C ASP A 53 14.46 -8.21 4.26
N ALA A 54 15.63 -7.90 3.71
CA ALA A 54 16.25 -8.71 2.65
C ALA A 54 16.88 -10.02 3.15
N GLU A 55 17.17 -10.10 4.45
CA GLU A 55 17.85 -11.24 5.08
C GLU A 55 16.87 -12.22 5.73
N GLN A 56 15.57 -11.95 5.63
CA GLN A 56 14.52 -12.83 6.13
C GLN A 56 14.67 -14.26 5.57
N PRO A 57 14.38 -15.29 6.39
CA PRO A 57 14.52 -16.67 5.96
C PRO A 57 13.55 -17.02 4.83
N MET A 58 14.04 -17.84 3.91
CA MET A 58 13.24 -18.34 2.81
C MET A 58 12.40 -19.53 3.26
N ILE A 59 11.08 -19.48 3.03
CA ILE A 59 10.16 -20.58 3.30
C ILE A 59 10.22 -21.52 2.09
N GLU A 60 10.74 -22.72 2.30
CA GLU A 60 11.03 -23.68 1.23
C GLU A 60 9.76 -24.30 0.64
N ASP A 61 8.72 -24.50 1.45
CA ASP A 61 7.46 -25.16 1.06
C ASP A 61 6.47 -24.25 0.29
N LEU A 62 6.94 -23.14 -0.27
CA LEU A 62 6.12 -22.24 -1.08
C LEU A 62 6.19 -22.61 -2.56
N ASN A 63 5.02 -22.67 -3.21
CA ASN A 63 4.98 -22.73 -4.67
C ASN A 63 5.67 -21.50 -5.30
N TYR A 64 6.12 -21.64 -6.54
CA TYR A 64 6.92 -20.63 -7.24
C TYR A 64 6.31 -19.23 -7.22
N ILE A 65 4.98 -19.11 -7.39
CA ILE A 65 4.28 -17.82 -7.41
C ILE A 65 4.30 -17.16 -6.03
N ARG A 66 4.02 -17.93 -4.97
CA ARG A 66 4.04 -17.44 -3.59
C ARG A 66 5.46 -17.05 -3.19
N ARG A 67 6.44 -17.88 -3.53
CA ARG A 67 7.86 -17.61 -3.28
C ARG A 67 8.29 -16.32 -3.98
N PHE A 68 7.98 -16.16 -5.27
CA PHE A 68 8.24 -14.91 -5.98
C PHE A 68 7.64 -13.72 -5.22
N LYS A 69 6.33 -13.73 -4.93
CA LYS A 69 5.64 -12.64 -4.24
C LYS A 69 6.23 -12.28 -2.87
N SER A 70 6.67 -13.28 -2.13
CA SER A 70 7.29 -13.09 -0.82
C SER A 70 8.64 -12.41 -0.90
N TYR A 71 9.47 -12.76 -1.90
CA TYR A 71 10.90 -12.42 -1.88
C TYR A 71 11.35 -11.44 -2.97
N TYR A 72 10.55 -11.14 -4.00
CA TYR A 72 10.97 -10.21 -5.04
C TYR A 72 11.18 -8.81 -4.47
N GLY A 73 12.23 -8.14 -4.97
CA GLY A 73 12.49 -6.72 -4.70
C GLY A 73 12.87 -6.35 -3.26
N LEU A 74 13.13 -7.32 -2.37
CA LEU A 74 13.48 -7.04 -0.97
C LEU A 74 14.78 -6.25 -0.82
N ARG A 75 15.85 -6.67 -1.53
CA ARG A 75 17.19 -6.06 -1.43
C ARG A 75 17.25 -4.54 -1.65
N GLY A 76 16.32 -3.99 -2.45
CA GLY A 76 16.27 -2.56 -2.75
C GLY A 76 15.14 -1.82 -2.03
N ALA A 77 14.31 -2.51 -1.25
CA ALA A 77 13.09 -1.93 -0.70
C ALA A 77 13.37 -0.86 0.36
N GLU A 78 14.35 -1.09 1.24
CA GLU A 78 14.73 -0.14 2.29
C GLU A 78 15.29 1.15 1.70
N GLU A 79 16.26 1.06 0.79
CA GLU A 79 16.85 2.23 0.14
C GLU A 79 15.81 3.00 -0.69
N LYS A 80 14.92 2.26 -1.35
CA LYS A 80 13.80 2.87 -2.07
C LYS A 80 12.87 3.63 -1.12
N LEU A 81 12.59 3.10 0.06
CA LEU A 81 11.77 3.77 1.08
C LEU A 81 12.47 5.02 1.61
N LYS A 82 13.76 4.93 1.97
CA LYS A 82 14.56 6.10 2.39
C LYS A 82 14.51 7.21 1.36
N ARG A 83 14.76 6.88 0.09
CA ARG A 83 14.67 7.86 -1.00
C ARG A 83 13.27 8.46 -1.14
N TRP A 84 12.22 7.64 -0.99
CA TRP A 84 10.84 8.12 -1.06
C TRP A 84 10.50 9.08 0.08
N LEU A 85 10.96 8.80 1.29
CA LEU A 85 10.82 9.67 2.46
C LEU A 85 11.65 10.97 2.36
N MET A 86 12.74 10.97 1.60
CA MET A 86 13.53 12.18 1.33
C MET A 86 12.93 13.05 0.23
N ASP A 87 12.27 12.45 -0.77
CA ASP A 87 11.69 13.16 -1.90
C ASP A 87 10.33 13.83 -1.59
N PHE A 88 9.68 13.47 -0.47
CA PHE A 88 8.32 13.90 -0.11
C PHE A 88 8.14 14.03 1.41
N ASP A 89 7.24 14.92 1.83
CA ASP A 89 6.92 15.12 3.25
C ASP A 89 5.94 14.05 3.74
N PHE A 90 6.47 13.09 4.51
CA PHE A 90 5.67 12.11 5.22
C PHE A 90 5.52 12.49 6.69
N MET A 91 4.37 12.13 7.26
CA MET A 91 4.12 12.15 8.70
C MET A 91 3.57 10.81 9.13
N ASP A 92 3.66 10.51 10.43
CA ASP A 92 3.05 9.33 11.00
C ASP A 92 1.52 9.48 11.09
N LEU A 93 0.83 8.34 11.23
CA LEU A 93 -0.63 8.29 11.21
C LEU A 93 -1.28 9.02 12.40
N ARG A 94 -0.61 9.09 13.56
CA ARG A 94 -1.14 9.80 14.74
C ARG A 94 -1.12 11.30 14.50
N THR A 95 -0.03 11.82 13.93
CA THR A 95 0.07 13.22 13.52
C THR A 95 -1.03 13.56 12.50
N ALA A 96 -1.21 12.72 11.48
CA ALA A 96 -2.28 12.92 10.50
C ALA A 96 -3.69 12.89 11.11
N ASP A 97 -3.98 11.96 12.04
CA ASP A 97 -5.28 11.88 12.74
C ASP A 97 -5.64 13.17 13.49
N GLY A 98 -4.64 13.86 14.04
CA GLY A 98 -4.81 15.13 14.74
C GLY A 98 -5.05 16.33 13.83
N LEU A 99 -4.67 16.26 12.55
CA LEU A 99 -4.85 17.33 11.56
C LEU A 99 -6.18 17.25 10.81
N ILE A 100 -6.83 16.09 10.82
CA ILE A 100 -8.09 15.87 10.11
C ILE A 100 -9.27 16.43 10.92
N ASP A 101 -10.09 17.28 10.29
CA ASP A 101 -11.41 17.63 10.82
C ASP A 101 -12.39 16.47 10.61
N TRP A 102 -12.44 15.58 11.58
CA TRP A 102 -13.34 14.42 11.57
C TRP A 102 -14.83 14.78 11.58
N LYS A 103 -15.20 16.02 11.93
CA LYS A 103 -16.62 16.45 11.87
C LYS A 103 -17.06 16.79 10.45
N ALA A 104 -16.11 17.23 9.61
CA ALA A 104 -16.34 17.53 8.20
C ALA A 104 -16.07 16.33 7.27
N ALA A 105 -15.49 15.25 7.79
CA ALA A 105 -15.15 14.06 7.01
C ALA A 105 -16.41 13.33 6.48
N PRO A 106 -16.36 12.72 5.27
CA PRO A 106 -17.46 11.94 4.73
C PRO A 106 -17.84 10.77 5.66
N ILE A 107 -19.14 10.62 5.92
CA ILE A 107 -19.69 9.51 6.69
C ILE A 107 -20.22 8.45 5.73
N VAL A 108 -19.77 7.21 5.91
CA VAL A 108 -20.24 6.05 5.15
C VAL A 108 -21.01 5.14 6.10
N GLU A 109 -22.28 4.89 5.79
CA GLU A 109 -23.09 3.92 6.52
C GLU A 109 -22.81 2.51 6.00
N ILE A 110 -22.33 1.64 6.90
CA ILE A 110 -22.11 0.23 6.58
C ILE A 110 -23.45 -0.49 6.70
N THR A 111 -24.15 -0.66 5.58
CA THR A 111 -25.35 -1.49 5.52
C THR A 111 -24.98 -2.97 5.37
N PRO A 112 -25.76 -3.92 5.93
CA PRO A 112 -25.47 -5.35 5.82
C PRO A 112 -25.32 -5.88 4.38
N SER A 113 -25.92 -5.21 3.39
CA SER A 113 -25.81 -5.56 1.97
C SER A 113 -24.45 -5.24 1.35
N LEU A 114 -23.70 -4.25 1.88
CA LEU A 114 -22.34 -3.91 1.43
C LEU A 114 -21.31 -4.99 1.80
N CYS A 115 -21.52 -5.73 2.90
CA CYS A 115 -20.62 -6.80 3.32
C CYS A 115 -20.64 -8.02 2.38
N SER A 116 -21.75 -8.26 1.67
CA SER A 116 -21.93 -9.46 0.83
C SER A 116 -21.28 -9.36 -0.56
N ALA A 117 -20.91 -8.16 -1.02
CA ALA A 117 -20.37 -7.95 -2.37
C ALA A 117 -18.89 -8.38 -2.52
N THR A 118 -18.18 -8.65 -1.42
CA THR A 118 -16.72 -8.91 -1.44
C THR A 118 -16.33 -10.38 -1.48
N ASN A 119 -17.28 -11.33 -1.39
CA ASN A 119 -17.02 -12.77 -1.27
C ASN A 119 -16.93 -13.56 -2.60
N LEU A 120 -16.83 -12.90 -3.76
CA LEU A 120 -16.75 -13.59 -5.06
C LEU A 120 -15.32 -13.85 -5.58
N ARG A 121 -14.28 -13.79 -4.74
CA ARG A 121 -12.90 -14.13 -5.15
C ARG A 121 -12.22 -15.13 -4.21
N SER A 122 -12.79 -16.32 -4.09
CA SER A 122 -12.07 -17.48 -3.54
C SER A 122 -12.46 -18.81 -4.18
N GLN A 123 -12.72 -18.85 -5.49
CA GLN A 123 -12.75 -20.09 -6.26
C GLN A 123 -12.07 -19.90 -7.62
N SER A 124 -10.79 -20.27 -7.67
CA SER A 124 -10.08 -20.86 -8.83
C SER A 124 -8.68 -21.29 -8.39
#